data_AF-A0A7C9S2A6-F1
#
_entry.id   AF-A0A7C9S2A6-F1
#
_cell.length_a   1.000
_cell.length_b   1.000
_cell.length_c   1.000
_cell.angle_alpha   90.00
_cell.angle_beta   90.00
_cell.angle_gamma   90.00
#
_symmetry.space_group_name_H-M   'P 1'
#
loop_
_entity.id
_entity.type
_entity.pdbx_description
1 polymer ?
#
loop_
_entity_poly.entity_id
_entity_poly.type
_entity_poly.pdbx_seq_one_letter_code
_entity_poly.pdbx_strand_id
1 'polypeptide(L)'
;MGSAREHRETARAADALPQRTATAPATLLGLQCLAGNRAVDALLTGATKAPGTGFVVQRSDENKAPLAAIQGLAMYDLLPRLATLAETVLIDEEAGGSVGGPRLVLAMQTVRAKMRRDLEFLIREKKRVETLPRDQIADIVNFLWGPNVGTSTALVNTDLEMDPIIAPPAGVRLPGEAARAGDGGITVDDESGPQGISDFEEDLPENRSRISGVVLDPETKEIIGYRTFHADGISRLVDREGNFVVDAGAAVGVESEGLGPLDYVPTPSGIGKGAAGVGAKLLVKGALKKGAAAGGKVTLGAILKMRAVAKALVKKAISPNVEGKAFIQAIRSGQRVSRTLSVEAAESLAKKFDKGAPIIAAEMNKRGIIGPFDSFSVFTRGHGGAYQAHHIIEQSVLKHLGHDVQKAPSIILTASQHAPISAALAKKIPKDELEHMTKKEILSLYRKVYKGMPEWLAEVERYLK
;
A
#
# COMPACT_ATOMS: atom_id res chain seq x y z
N MET A 1 47.26 39.83 42.12
CA MET A 1 48.34 39.79 43.13
C MET A 1 48.20 38.45 43.83
N GLY A 2 48.84 37.38 43.33
CA GLY A 2 50.17 36.88 43.77
C GLY A 2 49.94 35.86 44.92
N SER A 3 50.48 34.65 45.03
CA SER A 3 51.66 33.94 44.53
C SER A 3 51.44 32.46 44.91
N ALA A 4 51.53 31.47 44.03
CA ALA A 4 52.72 30.64 43.74
C ALA A 4 53.60 30.22 44.95
N ARG A 5 53.63 28.91 45.24
CA ARG A 5 54.76 28.07 45.73
C ARG A 5 54.27 26.61 45.85
N GLU A 6 54.63 25.68 44.96
CA GLU A 6 55.90 24.95 44.76
C GLU A 6 56.27 23.88 45.81
N HIS A 7 56.26 22.63 45.30
CA HIS A 7 57.26 21.54 45.40
C HIS A 7 57.60 20.79 46.72
N ARG A 8 57.31 19.47 46.70
CA ARG A 8 58.16 18.29 47.04
C ARG A 8 57.27 17.04 46.83
N GLU A 9 57.48 16.10 45.91
CA GLU A 9 58.63 15.28 45.47
C GLU A 9 59.26 14.37 46.55
N THR A 10 58.79 13.11 46.58
CA THR A 10 59.51 11.84 46.89
C THR A 10 58.54 10.69 46.55
N ALA A 11 58.65 9.93 45.45
CA ALA A 11 59.64 8.92 45.06
C ALA A 11 59.48 7.53 45.73
N ARG A 12 59.21 6.53 44.86
CA ARG A 12 59.53 5.08 44.91
C ARG A 12 58.62 4.10 45.66
N ALA A 13 58.00 3.20 44.89
CA ALA A 13 58.30 1.76 44.77
C ALA A 13 57.00 1.04 44.30
N ALA A 14 56.84 0.74 43.02
CA ALA A 14 57.30 -0.49 42.36
C ALA A 14 56.54 -1.73 42.87
N ASP A 15 55.38 -2.00 42.27
CA ASP A 15 54.86 -3.36 42.19
C ASP A 15 54.52 -3.67 40.72
N ALA A 16 55.28 -4.61 40.18
CA ALA A 16 55.37 -4.94 38.78
C ALA A 16 54.27 -5.92 38.40
N LEU A 17 53.30 -5.47 37.61
CA LEU A 17 52.39 -6.36 36.87
C LEU A 17 53.03 -6.71 35.53
N PRO A 18 53.09 -8.00 35.14
CA PRO A 18 53.75 -8.43 33.93
C PRO A 18 52.98 -7.92 32.69
N GLN A 19 53.66 -7.10 31.89
CA GLN A 19 53.27 -6.84 30.51
C GLN A 19 53.34 -8.15 29.73
N ARG A 20 52.19 -8.78 29.51
CA ARG A 20 52.01 -9.82 28.49
C ARG A 20 52.02 -9.16 27.11
N THR A 21 53.21 -8.93 26.56
CA THR A 21 53.39 -8.84 25.11
C THR A 21 53.33 -10.24 24.54
N ALA A 22 52.13 -10.72 24.25
CA ALA A 22 51.94 -11.81 23.30
C ALA A 22 51.35 -11.19 22.03
N THR A 23 52.23 -10.89 21.07
CA THR A 23 51.84 -10.72 19.68
C THR A 23 51.13 -12.00 19.25
N ALA A 24 49.80 -11.94 19.16
CA ALA A 24 49.05 -12.95 18.45
C ALA A 24 49.57 -12.99 17.01
N PRO A 25 49.93 -14.17 16.47
CA PRO A 25 50.34 -14.25 15.07
C PRO A 25 49.17 -13.73 14.22
N ALA A 26 49.46 -12.85 13.27
CA ALA A 26 48.48 -12.23 12.37
C ALA A 26 47.54 -13.25 11.68
N THR A 27 47.95 -14.52 11.66
CA THR A 27 47.18 -15.69 11.22
C THR A 27 45.92 -15.98 12.04
N LEU A 28 45.90 -15.69 13.36
CA LEU A 28 44.78 -16.05 14.24
C LEU A 28 43.66 -15.00 14.23
N LEU A 29 44.02 -13.72 14.10
CA LEU A 29 43.06 -12.64 13.81
C LEU A 29 42.49 -12.77 12.39
N GLY A 30 43.31 -13.21 11.42
CA GLY A 30 42.86 -13.51 10.05
C GLY A 30 41.86 -14.67 9.99
N LEU A 31 42.05 -15.71 10.81
CA LEU A 31 41.13 -16.85 10.92
C LEU A 31 39.80 -16.49 11.61
N GLN A 32 39.83 -15.58 12.58
CA GLN A 32 38.62 -15.11 13.27
C GLN A 32 37.73 -14.26 12.35
N CYS A 33 38.31 -13.55 11.38
CA CYS A 33 37.58 -12.82 10.34
C CYS A 33 37.05 -13.72 9.21
N LEU A 34 37.57 -14.93 9.02
CA LEU A 34 37.23 -15.82 7.91
C LEU A 34 36.31 -17.00 8.27
N ALA A 35 36.25 -17.45 9.53
CA ALA A 35 35.53 -18.67 9.91
C ALA A 35 34.40 -18.50 10.92
N GLY A 36 34.27 -17.35 11.58
CA GLY A 36 33.26 -17.10 12.62
C GLY A 36 33.45 -17.96 13.89
N ASN A 37 32.90 -17.49 15.02
CA ASN A 37 33.17 -18.05 16.36
C ASN A 37 32.76 -19.53 16.54
N ARG A 38 31.91 -20.07 15.65
CA ARG A 38 31.40 -21.45 15.74
C ARG A 38 32.40 -22.53 15.30
N ALA A 39 33.32 -22.21 14.37
CA ALA A 39 34.34 -23.14 13.91
C ALA A 39 35.41 -23.40 14.99
N VAL A 40 35.65 -22.41 15.84
CA VAL A 40 36.59 -22.51 16.97
C VAL A 40 36.01 -23.39 18.09
N ASP A 41 34.70 -23.28 18.38
CA ASP A 41 34.02 -24.13 19.37
C ASP A 41 33.98 -25.61 18.97
N ALA A 42 33.79 -25.90 17.68
CA ALA A 42 33.80 -27.28 17.18
C ALA A 42 35.19 -27.93 17.27
N LEU A 43 36.26 -27.14 17.10
CA LEU A 43 37.64 -27.60 17.24
C LEU A 43 37.99 -27.88 18.71
N LEU A 44 37.38 -27.15 19.64
CA LEU A 44 37.64 -27.25 21.09
C LEU A 44 36.86 -28.36 21.79
N THR A 45 35.72 -28.81 21.23
CA THR A 45 34.78 -29.69 21.94
C THR A 45 34.85 -31.17 21.58
N GLY A 46 35.64 -31.57 20.59
CA GLY A 46 36.18 -32.94 20.44
C GLY A 46 35.19 -34.12 20.58
N ALA A 47 33.94 -33.98 20.15
CA ALA A 47 32.92 -35.02 20.37
C ALA A 47 32.62 -35.83 19.08
N THR A 48 33.15 -37.05 19.01
CA THR A 48 32.76 -38.07 18.02
C THR A 48 31.58 -38.89 18.56
N LYS A 49 30.54 -39.11 17.73
CA LYS A 49 29.40 -39.98 18.05
C LYS A 49 29.22 -41.07 16.98
N ALA A 50 28.83 -42.26 17.44
CA ALA A 50 28.82 -43.55 16.74
C ALA A 50 27.71 -43.70 15.67
N PRO A 51 27.77 -44.75 14.81
CA PRO A 51 27.04 -44.81 13.55
C PRO A 51 25.65 -45.43 13.68
N GLY A 52 24.65 -44.76 13.12
CA GLY A 52 23.34 -45.31 12.81
C GLY A 52 23.12 -45.22 11.30
N THR A 53 22.58 -46.28 10.72
CA THR A 53 22.27 -46.45 9.29
C THR A 53 21.35 -45.35 8.75
N GLY A 54 21.94 -44.28 8.24
CA GLY A 54 21.30 -43.32 7.35
C GLY A 54 21.94 -43.44 5.97
N PHE A 55 21.19 -43.16 4.91
CA PHE A 55 21.77 -42.92 3.59
C PHE A 55 22.92 -41.93 3.75
N VAL A 56 24.16 -42.42 3.64
CA VAL A 56 25.35 -41.55 3.59
C VAL A 56 25.29 -40.89 2.22
N VAL A 57 24.62 -39.74 2.16
CA VAL A 57 24.90 -38.75 1.12
C VAL A 57 26.40 -38.53 1.24
N GLN A 58 27.16 -39.01 0.25
CA GLN A 58 28.59 -38.77 0.19
C GLN A 58 28.79 -37.27 0.29
N ARG A 59 29.30 -36.83 1.44
CA ARG A 59 29.68 -35.45 1.72
C ARG A 59 30.84 -35.14 0.80
N SER A 60 30.59 -34.57 -0.36
CA SER A 60 31.68 -34.19 -1.24
C SER A 60 32.27 -32.88 -0.71
N ASP A 61 33.43 -32.97 -0.06
CA ASP A 61 34.25 -31.79 0.26
C ASP A 61 34.50 -30.92 -0.99
N GLU A 62 34.35 -31.52 -2.17
CA GLU A 62 34.35 -30.87 -3.49
C GLU A 62 33.34 -29.72 -3.61
N ASN A 63 32.17 -29.79 -2.95
CA ASN A 63 31.16 -28.71 -3.00
C ASN A 63 31.56 -27.49 -2.15
N LYS A 64 32.47 -27.64 -1.18
CA LYS A 64 32.88 -26.53 -0.30
C LYS A 64 33.75 -25.51 -1.03
N ALA A 65 34.61 -25.95 -1.95
CA ALA A 65 35.52 -25.09 -2.69
C ALA A 65 34.82 -23.97 -3.49
N PRO A 66 33.81 -24.25 -4.35
CA PRO A 66 33.12 -23.20 -5.10
C PRO A 66 32.33 -22.26 -4.18
N LEU A 67 31.77 -22.75 -3.07
CA LEU A 67 31.06 -21.94 -2.08
C LEU A 67 32.02 -21.01 -1.31
N ALA A 68 33.21 -21.50 -0.95
CA ALA A 68 34.24 -20.74 -0.25
C ALA A 68 34.75 -19.56 -1.07
N ALA A 69 34.84 -19.73 -2.39
CA ALA A 69 35.27 -18.69 -3.31
C ALA A 69 34.31 -17.48 -3.40
N ILE A 70 33.03 -17.64 -3.01
CA ILE A 70 32.00 -16.61 -3.19
C ILE A 70 31.37 -16.13 -1.87
N GLN A 71 31.57 -16.82 -0.76
CA GLN A 71 30.86 -16.52 0.50
C GLN A 71 31.03 -15.08 1.03
N GLY A 72 32.18 -14.45 0.75
CA GLY A 72 32.51 -13.09 1.19
C GLY A 72 31.87 -11.97 0.36
N LEU A 73 31.18 -12.31 -0.73
CA LEU A 73 30.54 -11.31 -1.60
C LEU A 73 29.31 -10.69 -0.94
N ALA A 74 29.00 -9.44 -1.31
CA ALA A 74 27.75 -8.77 -0.96
C ALA A 74 26.54 -9.52 -1.56
N MET A 75 25.35 -9.37 -0.97
CA MET A 75 24.18 -10.19 -1.37
C MET A 75 23.79 -9.96 -2.85
N TYR A 76 23.88 -8.73 -3.35
CA TYR A 76 23.65 -8.40 -4.77
C TYR A 76 24.60 -9.13 -5.74
N ASP A 77 25.85 -9.41 -5.36
CA ASP A 77 26.84 -10.15 -6.16
C ASP A 77 26.80 -11.66 -5.89
N LEU A 78 26.46 -12.04 -4.66
CA LEU A 78 26.41 -13.43 -4.20
C LEU A 78 25.30 -14.21 -4.93
N LEU A 79 24.09 -13.65 -5.02
CA LEU A 79 22.93 -14.36 -5.58
C LEU A 79 23.11 -14.70 -7.07
N PRO A 80 23.56 -13.77 -7.96
CA PRO A 80 23.87 -14.12 -9.34
C PRO A 80 24.98 -15.15 -9.47
N ARG A 81 26.04 -15.08 -8.66
CA ARG A 81 27.14 -16.07 -8.73
C ARG A 81 26.70 -17.46 -8.27
N LEU A 82 25.92 -17.54 -7.19
CA LEU A 82 25.30 -18.80 -6.76
C LEU A 82 24.45 -19.42 -7.87
N ALA A 83 23.68 -18.61 -8.60
CA ALA A 83 22.86 -19.07 -9.71
C ALA A 83 23.64 -19.64 -10.91
N THR A 84 24.97 -19.45 -10.96
CA THR A 84 25.84 -20.07 -11.98
C THR A 84 26.45 -21.40 -11.56
N LEU A 85 26.33 -21.77 -10.27
CA LEU A 85 26.86 -23.03 -9.76
C LEU A 85 25.95 -24.21 -10.16
N ALA A 86 26.52 -25.42 -10.17
CA ALA A 86 25.77 -26.64 -10.40
C ALA A 86 24.69 -26.85 -9.32
N GLU A 87 23.55 -27.43 -9.72
CA GLU A 87 22.43 -27.69 -8.80
C GLU A 87 22.85 -28.58 -7.62
N THR A 88 23.78 -29.53 -7.85
CA THR A 88 24.36 -30.39 -6.80
C THR A 88 25.05 -29.60 -5.69
N VAL A 89 25.67 -28.46 -6.01
CA VAL A 89 26.28 -27.56 -5.02
C VAL A 89 25.22 -26.74 -4.30
N LEU A 90 24.19 -26.29 -5.02
CA LEU A 90 23.11 -25.46 -4.47
C LEU A 90 22.21 -26.20 -3.47
N ILE A 91 22.05 -27.52 -3.61
CA ILE A 91 21.26 -28.34 -2.69
C ILE A 91 22.04 -28.77 -1.43
N ASP A 92 23.36 -28.60 -1.41
CA ASP A 92 24.23 -28.98 -0.30
C ASP A 92 24.27 -27.89 0.78
N GLU A 93 23.14 -27.75 1.50
CA GLU A 93 23.00 -26.76 2.56
C GLU A 93 23.95 -27.00 3.74
N GLU A 94 24.41 -28.25 3.95
CA GLU A 94 25.40 -28.58 4.97
C GLU A 94 26.77 -27.98 4.61
N ALA A 95 27.23 -28.13 3.36
CA ALA A 95 28.44 -27.45 2.87
C ALA A 95 28.30 -25.93 2.92
N GLY A 96 27.16 -25.38 2.49
CA GLY A 96 26.87 -23.94 2.60
C GLY A 96 26.92 -23.43 4.03
N GLY A 97 26.34 -24.17 4.96
CA GLY A 97 26.35 -23.85 6.39
C GLY A 97 27.74 -23.93 7.01
N SER A 98 28.55 -24.92 6.60
CA SER A 98 29.93 -25.08 7.06
C SER A 98 30.86 -23.97 6.55
N VAL A 99 30.61 -23.46 5.35
CA VAL A 99 31.49 -22.48 4.70
C VAL A 99 31.11 -21.05 5.06
N GLY A 100 29.87 -20.65 4.81
CA GLY A 100 29.41 -19.27 4.94
C GLY A 100 28.25 -19.07 5.93
N GLY A 101 27.95 -20.09 6.74
CA GLY A 101 26.96 -20.01 7.79
C GLY A 101 25.52 -19.81 7.29
N PRO A 102 24.61 -19.35 8.18
CA PRO A 102 23.18 -19.22 7.87
C PRO A 102 22.85 -18.28 6.72
N ARG A 103 23.68 -17.25 6.50
CA ARG A 103 23.52 -16.27 5.40
C ARG A 103 23.69 -16.95 4.05
N LEU A 104 24.73 -17.77 3.89
CA LEU A 104 25.00 -18.46 2.64
C LEU A 104 23.93 -19.50 2.33
N VAL A 105 23.49 -20.25 3.34
CA VAL A 105 22.38 -21.21 3.21
C VAL A 105 21.10 -20.50 2.73
N LEU A 106 20.76 -19.36 3.32
CA LEU A 106 19.58 -18.60 2.92
C LEU A 106 19.70 -18.05 1.48
N ALA A 107 20.90 -17.63 1.07
CA ALA A 107 21.17 -17.22 -0.31
C ALA A 107 21.02 -18.38 -1.30
N MET A 108 21.52 -19.58 -0.96
CA MET A 108 21.34 -20.80 -1.77
C MET A 108 19.86 -21.17 -1.90
N GLN A 109 19.11 -21.13 -0.80
CA GLN A 109 17.66 -21.36 -0.80
C GLN A 109 16.91 -20.32 -1.64
N THR A 110 17.32 -19.06 -1.59
CA THR A 110 16.78 -17.97 -2.43
C THR A 110 16.97 -18.26 -3.92
N VAL A 111 18.17 -18.69 -4.32
CA VAL A 111 18.46 -19.06 -5.72
C VAL A 111 17.61 -20.25 -6.16
N ARG A 112 17.51 -21.29 -5.33
CA ARG A 112 16.64 -22.44 -5.60
C ARG A 112 15.17 -22.06 -5.72
N ALA A 113 14.68 -21.17 -4.85
CA ALA A 113 13.32 -20.66 -4.91
C ALA A 113 13.06 -19.94 -6.24
N LYS A 114 14.01 -19.11 -6.72
CA LYS A 114 13.91 -18.47 -8.04
C LYS A 114 13.84 -19.48 -9.17
N MET A 115 14.73 -20.49 -9.17
CA MET A 115 14.77 -21.52 -10.21
C MET A 115 13.47 -22.33 -10.26
N ARG A 116 12.92 -22.67 -9.08
CA ARG A 116 11.66 -23.42 -8.93
C ARG A 116 10.40 -22.55 -9.05
N ARG A 117 10.56 -21.24 -9.17
CA ARG A 117 9.47 -20.25 -9.16
C ARG A 117 8.60 -20.35 -7.90
N ASP A 118 9.22 -20.65 -6.76
CA ASP A 118 8.56 -20.72 -5.45
C ASP A 118 8.29 -19.29 -4.93
N LEU A 119 7.06 -18.81 -5.16
CA LEU A 119 6.63 -17.47 -4.76
C LEU A 119 6.37 -17.34 -3.25
N GLU A 120 6.22 -18.47 -2.54
CA GLU A 120 5.92 -18.49 -1.10
C GLU A 120 7.18 -18.58 -0.23
N PHE A 121 8.36 -18.69 -0.85
CA PHE A 121 9.64 -18.79 -0.16
C PHE A 121 9.84 -17.72 0.94
N LEU A 122 9.55 -16.44 0.65
CA LEU A 122 9.72 -15.37 1.65
C LEU A 122 8.70 -15.44 2.79
N ILE A 123 7.51 -16.01 2.55
CA ILE A 123 6.52 -16.20 3.61
C ILE A 123 7.02 -17.29 4.55
N ARG A 124 7.50 -18.41 4.00
CA ARG A 124 8.03 -19.54 4.77
C ARG A 124 9.30 -19.19 5.55
N GLU A 125 10.21 -18.42 4.94
CA GLU A 125 11.50 -18.04 5.55
C GLU A 125 11.48 -16.67 6.25
N LYS A 126 10.29 -16.05 6.45
CA LYS A 126 10.12 -14.68 7.00
C LYS A 126 11.04 -14.42 8.19
N LYS A 127 10.98 -15.28 9.21
CA LYS A 127 11.77 -15.13 10.45
C LYS A 127 13.28 -15.10 10.20
N ARG A 128 13.79 -15.88 9.24
CA ARG A 128 15.23 -15.91 8.93
C ARG A 128 15.65 -14.71 8.09
N VAL A 129 14.80 -14.32 7.13
CA VAL A 129 15.04 -13.14 6.27
C VAL A 129 15.04 -11.84 7.10
N GLU A 130 14.16 -11.70 8.08
CA GLU A 130 14.08 -10.53 8.98
C GLU A 130 15.32 -10.33 9.86
N THR A 131 16.13 -11.37 10.07
CA THR A 131 17.41 -11.24 10.80
C THR A 131 18.53 -10.63 9.97
N LEU A 132 18.34 -10.50 8.66
CA LEU A 132 19.35 -9.92 7.77
C LEU A 132 19.36 -8.39 7.80
N PRO A 133 20.49 -7.76 7.47
CA PRO A 133 20.54 -6.33 7.16
C PRO A 133 19.56 -5.95 6.04
N ARG A 134 18.96 -4.75 6.14
CA ARG A 134 17.89 -4.29 5.22
C ARG A 134 18.30 -4.24 3.75
N ASP A 135 19.55 -3.89 3.47
CA ASP A 135 20.16 -3.93 2.14
C ASP A 135 20.16 -5.34 1.55
N GLN A 136 20.51 -6.35 2.36
CA GLN A 136 20.50 -7.75 1.91
C GLN A 136 19.09 -8.29 1.68
N ILE A 137 18.11 -7.86 2.49
CA ILE A 137 16.69 -8.17 2.25
C ILE A 137 16.24 -7.59 0.91
N ALA A 138 16.59 -6.33 0.63
CA ALA A 138 16.28 -5.69 -0.65
C ALA A 138 16.94 -6.43 -1.83
N ASP A 139 18.19 -6.88 -1.68
CA ASP A 139 18.88 -7.67 -2.70
C ASP A 139 18.19 -9.02 -2.97
N ILE A 140 17.74 -9.73 -1.94
CA ILE A 140 16.98 -10.99 -2.07
C ILE A 140 15.67 -10.74 -2.83
N VAL A 141 14.92 -9.71 -2.46
CA VAL A 141 13.65 -9.35 -3.12
C VAL A 141 13.88 -8.96 -4.57
N ASN A 142 14.89 -8.10 -4.83
CA ASN A 142 15.25 -7.68 -6.18
C ASN A 142 15.72 -8.86 -7.02
N PHE A 143 16.40 -9.84 -6.43
CA PHE A 143 16.83 -11.03 -7.16
C PHE A 143 15.64 -11.93 -7.52
N LEU A 144 14.69 -12.15 -6.61
CA LEU A 144 13.52 -13.01 -6.84
C LEU A 144 12.55 -12.42 -7.88
N TRP A 145 12.30 -11.11 -7.81
CA TRP A 145 11.24 -10.45 -8.61
C TRP A 145 11.73 -9.41 -9.62
N GLY A 146 13.03 -9.08 -9.61
CA GLY A 146 13.64 -8.06 -10.47
C GLY A 146 13.65 -6.66 -9.83
N PRO A 147 14.50 -5.75 -10.33
CA PRO A 147 14.72 -4.41 -9.76
C PRO A 147 13.53 -3.44 -9.88
N ASN A 148 12.45 -3.83 -10.57
CA ASN A 148 11.34 -2.95 -10.93
C ASN A 148 10.04 -3.23 -10.15
N VAL A 149 10.08 -4.08 -9.13
CA VAL A 149 8.90 -4.39 -8.33
C VAL A 149 9.01 -3.58 -7.04
N GLY A 150 8.07 -2.66 -6.80
CA GLY A 150 8.00 -1.82 -5.59
C GLY A 150 7.78 -2.58 -4.28
N THR A 151 8.11 -3.87 -4.23
CA THR A 151 7.90 -4.85 -3.15
C THR A 151 8.94 -4.78 -2.04
N SER A 152 10.17 -4.30 -2.29
CA SER A 152 11.25 -4.29 -1.27
C SER A 152 10.88 -3.53 0.00
N THR A 153 10.03 -2.50 -0.10
CA THR A 153 9.55 -1.73 1.05
C THR A 153 8.23 -2.23 1.65
N ALA A 154 7.45 -3.03 0.91
CA ALA A 154 6.11 -3.45 1.32
C ALA A 154 6.11 -4.76 2.12
N LEU A 155 6.99 -5.71 1.78
CA LEU A 155 7.07 -7.02 2.45
C LEU A 155 7.58 -6.96 3.90
N VAL A 156 8.24 -5.86 4.29
CA VAL A 156 8.76 -5.66 5.66
C VAL A 156 7.63 -5.27 6.65
N ASN A 157 6.41 -4.96 6.18
CA ASN A 157 5.40 -4.25 6.99
C ASN A 157 3.98 -4.85 7.00
N THR A 158 3.79 -6.14 6.69
CA THR A 158 2.43 -6.73 6.74
C THR A 158 2.39 -8.16 7.26
N ASP A 159 1.63 -8.36 8.34
CA ASP A 159 0.92 -9.60 8.64
C ASP A 159 -0.37 -9.64 7.79
N LEU A 160 -0.67 -10.78 7.16
CA LEU A 160 -1.79 -10.95 6.23
C LEU A 160 -2.32 -12.39 6.28
N GLU A 161 -3.63 -12.52 6.50
CA GLU A 161 -4.41 -13.74 6.31
C GLU A 161 -5.85 -13.41 5.84
N MET A 162 -6.41 -14.26 4.94
CA MET A 162 -7.84 -14.67 4.73
C MET A 162 -8.72 -14.10 3.55
N ASP A 163 -9.77 -14.88 3.20
CA ASP A 163 -10.50 -14.99 1.91
C ASP A 163 -12.03 -14.64 1.93
N PRO A 164 -12.70 -14.17 0.82
CA PRO A 164 -14.16 -13.91 0.80
C PRO A 164 -15.06 -15.03 0.27
N ILE A 165 -16.33 -14.97 0.68
CA ILE A 165 -17.41 -15.95 0.47
C ILE A 165 -18.42 -15.45 -0.58
N ILE A 166 -18.84 -16.30 -1.52
CA ILE A 166 -19.93 -16.01 -2.48
C ILE A 166 -21.12 -16.90 -2.15
N ALA A 167 -22.31 -16.31 -1.96
CA ALA A 167 -23.54 -17.04 -1.62
C ALA A 167 -24.55 -17.06 -2.79
N PRO A 168 -25.29 -18.17 -2.99
CA PRO A 168 -26.36 -18.24 -3.98
C PRO A 168 -27.54 -17.33 -3.60
N PRO A 169 -28.27 -16.77 -4.59
CA PRO A 169 -29.32 -15.78 -4.33
C PRO A 169 -30.51 -16.34 -3.55
N ALA A 170 -30.77 -17.64 -3.64
CA ALA A 170 -31.88 -18.29 -2.93
C ALA A 170 -31.71 -18.33 -1.39
N GLY A 171 -30.51 -18.05 -0.86
CA GLY A 171 -30.21 -18.11 0.57
C GLY A 171 -30.03 -16.76 1.26
N VAL A 172 -30.12 -15.64 0.52
CA VAL A 172 -29.84 -14.28 1.02
C VAL A 172 -31.11 -13.43 0.91
N ARG A 173 -31.60 -12.93 2.05
CA ARG A 173 -32.74 -12.01 2.10
C ARG A 173 -32.28 -10.60 1.75
N LEU A 174 -33.05 -9.90 0.92
CA LEU A 174 -32.77 -8.51 0.55
C LEU A 174 -33.31 -7.55 1.62
N PRO A 175 -32.70 -6.36 1.79
CA PRO A 175 -33.22 -5.31 2.66
C PRO A 175 -34.69 -4.99 2.32
N GLY A 176 -35.57 -5.00 3.33
CA GLY A 176 -37.01 -4.71 3.17
C GLY A 176 -37.94 -5.92 3.00
N GLU A 177 -37.43 -7.17 2.94
CA GLU A 177 -38.29 -8.36 2.93
C GLU A 177 -38.74 -8.77 4.34
N ALA A 178 -40.06 -8.78 4.59
CA ALA A 178 -40.63 -9.29 5.85
C ALA A 178 -40.34 -10.78 6.03
N ALA A 179 -39.83 -11.17 7.20
CA ALA A 179 -39.51 -12.56 7.53
C ALA A 179 -40.76 -13.45 7.47
N ARG A 180 -40.77 -14.46 6.59
CA ARG A 180 -41.69 -15.60 6.70
C ARG A 180 -41.14 -16.60 7.71
N ALA A 181 -41.98 -17.06 8.62
CA ALA A 181 -41.61 -18.05 9.63
C ALA A 181 -41.33 -19.40 8.95
N GLY A 182 -40.10 -19.91 9.06
CA GLY A 182 -39.75 -21.29 8.70
C GLY A 182 -38.52 -21.49 7.79
N ASP A 183 -38.03 -20.45 7.12
CA ASP A 183 -36.89 -20.62 6.20
C ASP A 183 -35.55 -20.32 6.90
N GLY A 184 -34.68 -21.33 7.03
CA GLY A 184 -33.33 -21.24 7.59
C GLY A 184 -32.33 -20.47 6.70
N GLY A 185 -32.76 -19.36 6.11
CA GLY A 185 -31.92 -18.47 5.32
C GLY A 185 -30.91 -17.71 6.18
N ILE A 186 -29.83 -17.25 5.56
CA ILE A 186 -28.86 -16.37 6.22
C ILE A 186 -29.56 -15.03 6.45
N THR A 187 -29.85 -14.70 7.71
CA THR A 187 -30.32 -13.39 8.11
C THR A 187 -29.12 -12.45 8.20
N VAL A 188 -29.12 -11.41 7.37
CA VAL A 188 -28.23 -10.27 7.56
C VAL A 188 -28.85 -9.45 8.69
N ASP A 189 -28.14 -9.28 9.80
CA ASP A 189 -28.63 -8.52 10.94
C ASP A 189 -28.85 -7.06 10.53
N ASP A 190 -30.08 -6.58 10.70
CA ASP A 190 -30.57 -5.24 10.34
C ASP A 190 -30.17 -4.18 11.41
N GLU A 191 -29.07 -4.41 12.14
CA GLU A 191 -28.57 -3.48 13.17
C GLU A 191 -27.60 -2.42 12.62
N SER A 192 -27.14 -2.57 11.37
CA SER A 192 -26.48 -1.49 10.63
C SER A 192 -27.54 -0.46 10.24
N GLY A 193 -27.67 0.64 11.00
CA GLY A 193 -28.62 1.73 10.72
C GLY A 193 -28.64 2.20 9.25
N PRO A 194 -29.68 2.93 8.81
CA PRO A 194 -30.12 2.98 7.42
C PRO A 194 -29.04 3.50 6.48
N GLN A 195 -28.25 2.59 5.91
CA GLN A 195 -27.59 2.84 4.65
C GLN A 195 -28.72 2.82 3.62
N GLY A 196 -29.00 3.98 3.02
CA GLY A 196 -30.06 4.10 2.02
C GLY A 196 -29.92 3.02 0.95
N ILE A 197 -31.05 2.38 0.62
CA ILE A 197 -31.16 1.47 -0.52
C ILE A 197 -30.76 2.29 -1.75
N SER A 198 -29.85 1.78 -2.58
CA SER A 198 -29.45 2.50 -3.79
C SER A 198 -30.60 2.48 -4.81
N ASP A 199 -30.65 3.44 -5.74
CA ASP A 199 -31.61 3.44 -6.85
C ASP A 199 -31.59 2.10 -7.62
N PHE A 200 -30.42 1.49 -7.76
CA PHE A 200 -30.27 0.17 -8.37
C PHE A 200 -30.91 -0.95 -7.52
N GLU A 201 -30.72 -0.92 -6.20
CA GLU A 201 -31.29 -1.88 -5.25
C GLU A 201 -32.82 -1.74 -5.14
N GLU A 202 -33.34 -0.53 -5.29
CA GLU A 202 -34.78 -0.23 -5.33
C GLU A 202 -35.45 -0.80 -6.59
N ASP A 203 -34.74 -0.82 -7.73
CA ASP A 203 -35.19 -1.39 -9.02
C ASP A 203 -35.02 -2.92 -9.13
N LEU A 204 -34.34 -3.57 -8.18
CA LEU A 204 -34.09 -5.02 -8.20
C LEU A 204 -35.35 -5.90 -8.16
N PRO A 205 -36.44 -5.57 -7.43
CA PRO A 205 -37.66 -6.38 -7.40
C PRO A 205 -38.26 -6.63 -8.79
N GLU A 206 -38.18 -5.64 -9.69
CA GLU A 206 -38.68 -5.72 -11.06
C GLU A 206 -37.74 -6.50 -11.99
N ASN A 207 -36.46 -6.61 -11.62
CA ASN A 207 -35.40 -7.24 -12.41
C ASN A 207 -34.76 -8.47 -11.76
N ARG A 208 -35.41 -9.12 -10.78
CA ARG A 208 -34.83 -10.24 -10.01
C ARG A 208 -34.36 -11.41 -10.87
N SER A 209 -35.00 -11.66 -12.00
CA SER A 209 -34.60 -12.69 -12.96
C SER A 209 -33.19 -12.47 -13.53
N ARG A 210 -32.67 -11.25 -13.40
CA ARG A 210 -31.33 -10.88 -13.81
C ARG A 210 -30.32 -11.08 -12.70
N ILE A 211 -30.65 -11.38 -11.44
CA ILE A 211 -29.63 -11.62 -10.39
C ILE A 211 -29.36 -13.12 -10.26
N SER A 212 -28.08 -13.48 -10.29
CA SER A 212 -27.58 -14.85 -10.23
C SER A 212 -26.74 -15.15 -9.00
N GLY A 213 -26.38 -14.13 -8.22
CA GLY A 213 -25.60 -14.27 -7.00
C GLY A 213 -25.37 -12.92 -6.32
N VAL A 214 -25.05 -12.98 -5.04
CA VAL A 214 -24.75 -11.83 -4.19
C VAL A 214 -23.30 -11.91 -3.74
N VAL A 215 -22.60 -10.77 -3.75
CA VAL A 215 -21.23 -10.66 -3.26
C VAL A 215 -21.28 -10.06 -1.86
N LEU A 216 -20.76 -10.79 -0.87
CA LEU A 216 -20.75 -10.35 0.52
C LEU A 216 -19.35 -9.87 0.92
N ASP A 217 -19.32 -8.84 1.75
CA ASP A 217 -18.13 -8.50 2.51
C ASP A 217 -17.75 -9.65 3.45
N PRO A 218 -16.49 -10.10 3.45
CA PRO A 218 -16.08 -11.21 4.31
C PRO A 218 -16.18 -10.92 5.80
N GLU A 219 -15.99 -9.67 6.22
CA GLU A 219 -15.95 -9.24 7.62
C GLU A 219 -17.35 -8.92 8.13
N THR A 220 -18.08 -8.06 7.41
CA THR A 220 -19.40 -7.57 7.88
C THR A 220 -20.56 -8.44 7.43
N LYS A 221 -20.33 -9.33 6.45
CA LYS A 221 -21.38 -10.08 5.73
C LYS A 221 -22.40 -9.18 5.02
N GLU A 222 -22.11 -7.89 4.88
CA GLU A 222 -22.95 -6.97 4.13
C GLU A 222 -22.83 -7.22 2.63
N ILE A 223 -23.90 -6.91 1.89
CA ILE A 223 -23.88 -7.01 0.44
C ILE A 223 -23.02 -5.87 -0.10
N ILE A 224 -22.02 -6.20 -0.93
CA ILE A 224 -21.13 -5.23 -1.58
C ILE A 224 -21.30 -5.20 -3.11
N GLY A 225 -22.19 -6.03 -3.63
CA GLY A 225 -22.55 -6.04 -5.05
C GLY A 225 -23.30 -7.30 -5.48
N TYR A 226 -23.60 -7.34 -6.78
CA TYR A 226 -24.46 -8.36 -7.38
C TYR A 226 -23.83 -8.96 -8.62
N ARG A 227 -24.12 -10.24 -8.86
CA ARG A 227 -23.84 -10.91 -10.14
C ARG A 227 -25.09 -10.93 -10.98
N THR A 228 -25.10 -10.20 -12.09
CA THR A 228 -26.27 -10.09 -12.98
C THR A 228 -26.12 -10.92 -14.25
N PHE A 229 -27.20 -11.52 -14.75
CA PHE A 229 -27.33 -12.10 -16.09
C PHE A 229 -27.90 -11.07 -17.06
N HIS A 230 -27.22 -10.90 -18.19
CA HIS A 230 -27.68 -10.04 -19.27
C HIS A 230 -28.23 -10.88 -20.43
N ALA A 231 -29.02 -10.23 -21.30
CA ALA A 231 -29.69 -10.88 -22.43
C ALA A 231 -28.72 -11.44 -23.48
N ASP A 232 -27.46 -11.00 -23.45
CA ASP A 232 -26.35 -11.51 -24.23
C ASP A 232 -25.75 -12.82 -23.66
N GLY A 233 -26.35 -13.37 -22.59
CA GLY A 233 -25.89 -14.60 -21.93
C GLY A 233 -24.66 -14.39 -21.03
N ILE A 234 -24.15 -13.17 -20.92
CA ILE A 234 -22.96 -12.87 -20.14
C ILE A 234 -23.35 -12.47 -18.72
N SER A 235 -22.79 -13.17 -17.74
CA SER A 235 -22.85 -12.67 -16.35
C SER A 235 -21.96 -11.44 -16.21
N ARG A 236 -22.41 -10.42 -15.47
CA ARG A 236 -21.62 -9.26 -15.10
C ARG A 236 -21.60 -9.10 -13.58
N LEU A 237 -20.55 -8.47 -13.07
CA LEU A 237 -20.56 -7.98 -11.69
C LEU A 237 -20.86 -6.50 -11.69
N VAL A 238 -21.80 -6.12 -10.82
CA VAL A 238 -22.13 -4.73 -10.53
C VAL A 238 -21.93 -4.47 -9.04
N ASP A 239 -21.54 -3.25 -8.67
CA ASP A 239 -21.56 -2.80 -7.28
C ASP A 239 -23.00 -2.53 -6.82
N ARG A 240 -23.18 -2.07 -5.57
CA ARG A 240 -24.51 -1.80 -5.02
C ARG A 240 -25.24 -0.71 -5.80
N GLU A 241 -24.51 0.19 -6.44
CA GLU A 241 -25.04 1.28 -7.25
C GLU A 241 -25.29 0.88 -8.71
N GLY A 242 -25.10 -0.40 -9.06
CA GLY A 242 -25.35 -0.91 -10.41
C GLY A 242 -24.23 -0.60 -11.41
N ASN A 243 -23.09 -0.05 -10.97
CA ASN A 243 -21.97 0.24 -11.86
C ASN A 243 -21.22 -1.05 -12.20
N PHE A 244 -20.86 -1.21 -13.47
CA PHE A 244 -20.09 -2.35 -13.92
C PHE A 244 -18.69 -2.40 -13.30
N VAL A 245 -18.43 -3.48 -12.58
CA VAL A 245 -17.13 -3.72 -11.95
C VAL A 245 -16.25 -4.57 -12.87
N VAL A 246 -16.81 -5.60 -13.53
CA VAL A 246 -16.15 -6.55 -14.47
C VAL A 246 -17.18 -7.28 -15.36
N ASP A 247 -16.85 -7.56 -16.64
CA ASP A 247 -17.53 -8.55 -17.49
C ASP A 247 -17.12 -9.98 -17.08
N ALA A 248 -18.04 -10.79 -16.52
CA ALA A 248 -17.71 -12.16 -16.12
C ALA A 248 -17.71 -13.16 -17.30
N GLY A 249 -18.11 -12.71 -18.51
CA GLY A 249 -18.10 -13.51 -19.73
C GLY A 249 -16.71 -13.91 -20.23
N ALA A 250 -15.65 -13.20 -19.81
CA ALA A 250 -14.28 -13.61 -20.11
C ALA A 250 -13.75 -14.74 -19.20
N ALA A 251 -14.51 -15.15 -18.18
CA ALA A 251 -14.08 -16.12 -17.18
C ALA A 251 -14.86 -17.44 -17.20
N VAL A 252 -15.89 -17.58 -18.04
CA VAL A 252 -16.64 -18.84 -18.21
C VAL A 252 -16.88 -19.04 -19.71
N GLY A 253 -16.27 -20.09 -20.26
CA GLY A 253 -16.23 -20.34 -21.70
C GLY A 253 -17.59 -20.33 -22.37
N VAL A 254 -17.72 -19.42 -23.34
CA VAL A 254 -18.55 -19.61 -24.54
C VAL A 254 -17.61 -19.30 -25.69
N GLU A 255 -17.21 -20.34 -26.43
CA GLU A 255 -16.50 -20.19 -27.69
C GLU A 255 -17.48 -19.62 -28.71
N SER A 256 -17.23 -18.41 -29.21
CA SER A 256 -17.83 -17.93 -30.46
C SER A 256 -16.70 -17.63 -31.43
N GLU A 257 -16.67 -18.37 -32.53
CA GLU A 257 -15.73 -18.18 -33.63
C GLU A 257 -15.90 -16.79 -34.27
N GLY A 258 -14.76 -16.14 -34.55
CA GLY A 258 -14.71 -14.99 -35.44
C GLY A 258 -14.78 -13.63 -34.76
N LEU A 259 -13.64 -13.17 -34.22
CA LEU A 259 -13.05 -11.84 -34.39
C LEU A 259 -11.82 -11.72 -33.45
N GLY A 260 -10.65 -11.39 -34.02
CA GLY A 260 -9.38 -11.34 -33.28
C GLY A 260 -9.30 -10.18 -32.28
N PRO A 261 -8.55 -10.32 -31.17
CA PRO A 261 -8.46 -9.30 -30.13
C PRO A 261 -7.36 -8.29 -30.48
N LEU A 262 -7.65 -7.37 -31.39
CA LEU A 262 -6.96 -6.09 -31.49
C LEU A 262 -8.01 -4.98 -31.41
N ASP A 263 -7.74 -4.03 -30.53
CA ASP A 263 -8.53 -2.84 -30.22
C ASP A 263 -9.89 -3.09 -29.55
N TYR A 264 -9.94 -2.96 -28.21
CA TYR A 264 -10.96 -2.20 -27.49
C TYR A 264 -10.60 -2.19 -26.00
N VAL A 265 -9.95 -1.12 -25.55
CA VAL A 265 -9.87 -0.74 -24.14
C VAL A 265 -10.30 0.73 -24.07
N PRO A 266 -11.43 1.08 -23.44
CA PRO A 266 -11.74 2.47 -23.18
C PRO A 266 -10.74 3.02 -22.15
N THR A 267 -9.99 4.04 -22.55
CA THR A 267 -9.15 4.84 -21.66
C THR A 267 -10.00 5.70 -20.73
N PRO A 268 -9.74 5.73 -19.41
CA PRO A 268 -10.20 6.81 -18.55
C PRO A 268 -9.35 8.04 -18.85
N SER A 269 -9.97 9.04 -19.47
CA SER A 269 -9.45 10.41 -19.57
C SER A 269 -9.44 11.02 -18.16
N GLY A 270 -8.30 11.02 -17.46
CA GLY A 270 -8.19 11.79 -16.22
C GLY A 270 -7.07 11.46 -15.23
N ILE A 271 -6.24 10.43 -15.45
CA ILE A 271 -5.09 10.17 -14.57
C ILE A 271 -3.82 10.46 -15.34
N GLY A 272 -3.09 11.48 -14.89
CA GLY A 272 -1.87 11.99 -15.51
C GLY A 272 -0.88 10.87 -15.84
N LYS A 273 -0.25 11.00 -17.01
CA LYS A 273 0.83 10.14 -17.51
C LYS A 273 2.04 10.23 -16.57
N GLY A 274 2.05 9.42 -15.51
CA GLY A 274 3.19 9.23 -14.62
C GLY A 274 3.50 7.74 -14.47
N ALA A 275 4.79 7.42 -14.32
CA ALA A 275 5.34 6.05 -14.31
C ALA A 275 4.62 5.07 -13.35
N ALA A 276 3.97 5.57 -12.29
CA ALA A 276 3.20 4.77 -11.34
C ALA A 276 1.90 4.17 -11.93
N GLY A 277 1.22 4.86 -12.85
CA GLY A 277 0.00 4.35 -13.49
C GLY A 277 0.24 3.25 -14.52
N VAL A 278 1.41 3.28 -15.16
CA VAL A 278 1.83 2.28 -16.16
C VAL A 278 2.22 0.97 -15.49
N GLY A 279 2.85 1.03 -14.30
CA GLY A 279 3.24 -0.15 -13.52
C GLY A 279 2.06 -0.97 -13.02
N ALA A 280 1.02 -0.34 -12.46
CA ALA A 280 -0.19 -1.03 -12.01
C ALA A 280 -0.96 -1.67 -13.19
N LYS A 281 -1.02 -0.97 -14.33
CA LYS A 281 -1.62 -1.49 -15.58
C LYS A 281 -0.87 -2.71 -16.11
N LEU A 282 0.47 -2.73 -16.03
CA LEU A 282 1.31 -3.85 -16.43
C LEU A 282 1.22 -5.04 -15.47
N LEU A 283 1.10 -4.80 -14.16
CA LEU A 283 0.95 -5.86 -13.15
C LEU A 283 -0.37 -6.63 -13.33
N VAL A 284 -1.49 -5.92 -13.50
CA VAL A 284 -2.80 -6.56 -13.74
C VAL A 284 -2.81 -7.26 -15.10
N LYS A 285 -2.25 -6.64 -16.15
CA LYS A 285 -2.19 -7.22 -17.50
C LYS A 285 -1.26 -8.45 -17.54
N GLY A 286 -0.17 -8.45 -16.78
CA GLY A 286 0.77 -9.57 -16.67
C GLY A 286 0.19 -10.75 -15.88
N ALA A 287 -0.54 -10.49 -14.80
CA ALA A 287 -1.22 -11.52 -14.00
C ALA A 287 -2.37 -12.18 -14.78
N LEU A 288 -3.19 -11.39 -15.49
CA LEU A 288 -4.28 -11.91 -16.33
C LEU A 288 -3.74 -12.69 -17.54
N LYS A 289 -2.65 -12.23 -18.18
CA LYS A 289 -2.02 -12.93 -19.31
C LYS A 289 -1.37 -14.26 -18.90
N LYS A 290 -0.83 -14.36 -17.68
CA LYS A 290 -0.29 -15.63 -17.14
C LYS A 290 -1.37 -16.60 -16.67
N GLY A 291 -2.49 -16.12 -16.11
CA GLY A 291 -3.63 -16.95 -15.75
C GLY A 291 -4.30 -17.59 -16.98
N ALA A 292 -4.48 -16.82 -18.05
CA ALA A 292 -5.04 -17.31 -19.31
C ALA A 292 -4.15 -18.33 -20.03
N ALA A 293 -2.81 -18.22 -19.91
CA ALA A 293 -1.87 -19.14 -20.56
C ALA A 293 -1.72 -20.49 -19.84
N ALA A 294 -2.24 -20.64 -18.61
CA ALA A 294 -2.09 -21.84 -17.79
C ALA A 294 -3.38 -22.66 -17.63
N GLY A 295 -4.48 -22.30 -18.32
CA GLY A 295 -5.77 -22.98 -18.20
C GLY A 295 -6.41 -22.90 -16.80
N GLY A 296 -5.83 -22.12 -15.88
CA GLY A 296 -6.30 -21.96 -14.51
C GLY A 296 -7.48 -21.00 -14.44
N LYS A 297 -8.62 -21.47 -13.95
CA LYS A 297 -9.78 -20.63 -13.63
C LYS A 297 -9.40 -19.68 -12.49
N VAL A 298 -9.14 -18.40 -12.81
CA VAL A 298 -8.97 -17.37 -11.78
C VAL A 298 -10.36 -17.02 -11.24
N THR A 299 -10.63 -17.35 -9.99
CA THR A 299 -11.94 -17.08 -9.38
C THR A 299 -12.15 -15.59 -9.20
N LEU A 300 -13.40 -15.17 -9.29
CA LEU A 300 -13.83 -13.78 -9.13
C LEU A 300 -13.40 -13.18 -7.79
N GLY A 301 -13.40 -14.00 -6.73
CA GLY A 301 -12.87 -13.64 -5.42
C GLY A 301 -11.36 -13.35 -5.45
N ALA A 302 -10.57 -14.05 -6.26
CA ALA A 302 -9.14 -13.76 -6.43
C ALA A 302 -8.91 -12.42 -7.17
N ILE A 303 -9.75 -12.09 -8.16
CA ILE A 303 -9.67 -10.81 -8.88
C ILE A 303 -10.05 -9.64 -7.95
N LEU A 304 -11.12 -9.79 -7.17
CA LEU A 304 -11.56 -8.79 -6.20
C LEU A 304 -10.52 -8.59 -5.08
N LYS A 305 -9.95 -9.67 -4.54
CA LYS A 305 -8.80 -9.62 -3.61
C LYS A 305 -7.62 -8.88 -4.21
N MET A 306 -7.19 -9.24 -5.43
CA MET A 306 -6.06 -8.58 -6.07
C MET A 306 -6.33 -7.08 -6.30
N ARG A 307 -7.58 -6.67 -6.54
CA ARG A 307 -7.96 -5.26 -6.70
C ARG A 307 -8.03 -4.52 -5.36
N ALA A 308 -8.55 -5.14 -4.30
CA ALA A 308 -8.56 -4.59 -2.95
C ALA A 308 -7.13 -4.47 -2.39
N VAL A 309 -6.33 -5.53 -2.55
CA VAL A 309 -4.90 -5.55 -2.22
C VAL A 309 -4.15 -4.53 -3.08
N ALA A 310 -4.44 -4.39 -4.37
CA ALA A 310 -3.82 -3.34 -5.20
C ALA A 310 -4.22 -1.93 -4.76
N LYS A 311 -5.49 -1.68 -4.40
CA LYS A 311 -5.93 -0.37 -3.86
C LYS A 311 -5.27 -0.10 -2.51
N ALA A 312 -5.21 -1.08 -1.61
CA ALA A 312 -4.56 -0.97 -0.31
C ALA A 312 -3.05 -0.79 -0.45
N LEU A 313 -2.39 -1.51 -1.35
CA LEU A 313 -0.97 -1.35 -1.67
C LEU A 313 -0.70 0.01 -2.32
N VAL A 314 -1.54 0.51 -3.22
CA VAL A 314 -1.38 1.86 -3.79
C VAL A 314 -1.57 2.94 -2.72
N LYS A 315 -2.58 2.80 -1.85
CA LYS A 315 -2.84 3.74 -0.73
C LYS A 315 -1.73 3.68 0.33
N LYS A 316 -1.12 2.51 0.55
CA LYS A 316 -0.05 2.28 1.55
C LYS A 316 1.36 2.51 0.99
N ALA A 317 1.56 2.41 -0.34
CA ALA A 317 2.85 2.61 -1.01
C ALA A 317 3.16 4.08 -1.28
N ILE A 318 2.15 4.96 -1.38
CA ILE A 318 2.41 6.39 -1.42
C ILE A 318 2.64 6.86 0.02
N SER A 319 3.90 6.81 0.46
CA SER A 319 4.24 7.40 1.75
C SER A 319 3.76 8.86 1.81
N PRO A 320 3.35 9.38 2.99
CA PRO A 320 2.95 10.79 3.15
C PRO A 320 3.99 11.78 2.57
N ASN A 321 5.26 11.38 2.58
CA ASN A 321 6.36 12.15 1.99
C ASN A 321 6.35 12.17 0.46
N VAL A 322 5.95 11.09 -0.21
CA VAL A 322 5.81 11.05 -1.68
C VAL A 322 4.61 11.87 -2.12
N GLU A 323 3.49 11.72 -1.42
CA GLU A 323 2.29 12.50 -1.67
C GLU A 323 2.52 13.99 -1.48
N GLY A 324 3.12 14.38 -0.34
CA GLY A 324 3.46 15.76 -0.07
C GLY A 324 4.43 16.34 -1.10
N LYS A 325 5.41 15.56 -1.57
CA LYS A 325 6.29 15.98 -2.68
C LYS A 325 5.51 16.20 -3.98
N ALA A 326 4.61 15.29 -4.34
CA ALA A 326 3.78 15.42 -5.53
C ALA A 326 2.86 16.65 -5.46
N PHE A 327 2.26 16.91 -4.29
CA PHE A 327 1.46 18.10 -4.05
C PHE A 327 2.27 19.39 -4.23
N ILE A 328 3.46 19.49 -3.62
CA ILE A 328 4.33 20.66 -3.79
C ILE A 328 4.77 20.82 -5.25
N GLN A 329 5.06 19.72 -5.96
CA GLN A 329 5.41 19.76 -7.38
C GLN A 329 4.24 20.26 -8.23
N ALA A 330 3.02 19.78 -7.97
CA ALA A 330 1.80 20.23 -8.66
C ALA A 330 1.55 21.73 -8.46
N ILE A 331 1.68 22.23 -7.22
CA ILE A 331 1.55 23.66 -6.94
C ILE A 331 2.61 24.48 -7.69
N ARG A 332 3.85 23.98 -7.74
CA ARG A 332 4.95 24.64 -8.47
C ARG A 332 4.73 24.65 -9.97
N SER A 333 4.10 23.63 -10.54
CA SER A 333 3.70 23.59 -11.95
C SER A 333 2.46 24.43 -12.27
N GLY A 334 1.91 25.17 -11.30
CA GLY A 334 0.76 26.04 -11.49
C GLY A 334 -0.59 25.33 -11.35
N GLN A 335 -0.63 24.07 -10.89
CA GLN A 335 -1.89 23.39 -10.60
C GLN A 335 -2.53 24.03 -9.36
N ARG A 336 -3.77 24.49 -9.51
CA ARG A 336 -4.53 25.18 -8.47
C ARG A 336 -5.51 24.30 -7.72
N VAL A 337 -5.72 23.06 -8.15
CA VAL A 337 -6.65 22.12 -7.51
C VAL A 337 -5.92 20.82 -7.16
N SER A 338 -5.98 20.44 -5.90
CA SER A 338 -5.49 19.15 -5.39
C SER A 338 -6.62 18.46 -4.64
N ARG A 339 -7.12 17.33 -5.14
CA ARG A 339 -8.30 16.65 -4.56
C ARG A 339 -7.94 15.44 -3.69
N THR A 340 -6.67 15.05 -3.67
CA THR A 340 -6.24 13.76 -3.13
C THR A 340 -5.30 13.88 -1.95
N LEU A 341 -4.92 15.10 -1.55
CA LEU A 341 -4.00 15.29 -0.43
C LEU A 341 -4.59 14.68 0.84
N SER A 342 -3.83 13.81 1.50
CA SER A 342 -4.17 13.18 2.77
C SER A 342 -3.79 14.07 3.96
N VAL A 343 -4.44 13.82 5.10
CA VAL A 343 -4.17 14.51 6.37
C VAL A 343 -2.74 14.23 6.81
N GLU A 344 -2.26 13.00 6.71
CA GLU A 344 -0.90 12.61 7.10
C GLU A 344 0.17 13.29 6.23
N ALA A 345 -0.09 13.43 4.92
CA ALA A 345 0.79 14.17 4.03
C ALA A 345 0.79 15.67 4.35
N ALA A 346 -0.39 16.23 4.65
CA ALA A 346 -0.51 17.62 5.09
C ALA A 346 0.24 17.87 6.40
N GLU A 347 0.13 16.98 7.39
CA GLU A 347 0.86 17.07 8.67
C GLU A 347 2.38 16.98 8.47
N SER A 348 2.85 16.05 7.63
CA SER A 348 4.28 15.95 7.30
C SER A 348 4.81 17.23 6.65
N LEU A 349 4.04 17.82 5.74
CA LEU A 349 4.38 19.08 5.10
C LEU A 349 4.39 20.25 6.09
N ALA A 350 3.32 20.41 6.87
CA ALA A 350 3.22 21.46 7.89
C ALA A 350 4.39 21.38 8.88
N LYS A 351 4.68 20.18 9.42
CA LYS A 351 5.81 19.97 10.34
C LYS A 351 7.16 20.34 9.71
N LYS A 352 7.32 20.08 8.40
CA LYS A 352 8.58 20.32 7.69
C LYS A 352 8.82 21.81 7.41
N PHE A 353 7.77 22.54 7.02
CA PHE A 353 7.90 23.89 6.49
C PHE A 353 7.37 24.97 7.43
N ASP A 354 6.30 24.72 8.19
CA ASP A 354 5.60 25.74 8.98
C ASP A 354 6.19 25.94 10.38
N LYS A 355 7.52 25.80 10.54
CA LYS A 355 8.30 25.83 11.81
C LYS A 355 8.06 27.10 12.68
N GLY A 356 6.87 27.24 13.26
CA GLY A 356 6.39 28.44 13.96
C GLY A 356 5.75 29.51 13.08
N ALA A 357 5.69 29.35 11.75
CA ALA A 357 5.14 30.34 10.83
C ALA A 357 4.29 29.67 9.73
N PRO A 358 3.17 30.26 9.29
CA PRO A 358 2.24 29.66 8.31
C PRO A 358 2.75 29.78 6.86
N ILE A 359 3.93 29.24 6.55
CA ILE A 359 4.59 29.39 5.24
C ILE A 359 3.77 28.73 4.13
N ILE A 360 3.32 27.48 4.34
CA ILE A 360 2.53 26.75 3.35
C ILE A 360 1.15 27.39 3.19
N ALA A 361 0.48 27.72 4.29
CA ALA A 361 -0.82 28.39 4.24
C ALA A 361 -0.77 29.73 3.50
N ALA A 362 0.28 30.54 3.73
CA ALA A 362 0.50 31.79 3.00
C ALA A 362 0.69 31.56 1.49
N GLU A 363 1.48 30.56 1.10
CA GLU A 363 1.72 30.26 -0.31
C GLU A 363 0.47 29.69 -0.99
N MET A 364 -0.30 28.84 -0.30
CA MET A 364 -1.56 28.30 -0.79
C MET A 364 -2.63 29.38 -0.95
N ASN A 365 -2.72 30.31 0.00
CA ASN A 365 -3.60 31.47 -0.08
C ASN A 365 -3.23 32.36 -1.29
N LYS A 366 -1.95 32.70 -1.42
CA LYS A 366 -1.44 33.52 -2.53
C LYS A 366 -1.75 32.93 -3.90
N ARG A 367 -1.68 31.61 -4.03
CA ARG A 367 -1.93 30.89 -5.29
C ARG A 367 -3.40 30.52 -5.52
N GLY A 368 -4.24 30.65 -4.50
CA GLY A 368 -5.63 30.23 -4.56
C GLY A 368 -5.80 28.73 -4.73
N ILE A 369 -4.98 27.93 -4.02
CA ILE A 369 -5.06 26.46 -4.13
C ILE A 369 -6.35 25.96 -3.47
N ILE A 370 -7.05 25.04 -4.13
CA ILE A 370 -8.25 24.35 -3.66
C ILE A 370 -7.93 22.90 -3.32
N GLY A 371 -8.45 22.39 -2.21
CA GLY A 371 -8.35 20.97 -1.85
C GLY A 371 -9.22 20.55 -0.67
N PRO A 372 -9.10 19.31 -0.19
CA PRO A 372 -9.96 18.77 0.88
C PRO A 372 -9.84 19.58 2.16
N PHE A 373 -10.98 19.86 2.79
CA PHE A 373 -11.04 20.65 4.02
C PHE A 373 -10.23 20.03 5.16
N ASP A 374 -10.35 18.72 5.40
CA ASP A 374 -9.63 18.03 6.47
C ASP A 374 -8.13 18.27 6.41
N SER A 375 -7.55 18.14 5.22
CA SER A 375 -6.12 18.25 4.96
C SER A 375 -5.68 19.70 4.96
N PHE A 376 -6.51 20.62 4.45
CA PHE A 376 -6.19 22.04 4.44
C PHE A 376 -6.31 22.68 5.83
N SER A 377 -7.20 22.16 6.68
CA SER A 377 -7.33 22.60 8.07
C SER A 377 -6.03 22.39 8.85
N VAL A 378 -5.23 21.38 8.50
CA VAL A 378 -3.91 21.12 9.10
C VAL A 378 -2.98 22.31 8.93
N PHE A 379 -2.92 22.92 7.74
CA PHE A 379 -2.02 24.05 7.44
C PHE A 379 -2.42 25.35 8.15
N THR A 380 -3.63 25.42 8.71
CA THR A 380 -4.14 26.65 9.37
C THR A 380 -4.21 26.50 10.90
N ARG A 381 -4.02 25.29 11.41
CA ARG A 381 -4.07 24.97 12.83
C ARG A 381 -2.91 25.64 13.58
N GLY A 382 -3.20 26.29 14.71
CA GLY A 382 -2.18 26.89 15.59
C GLY A 382 -1.64 28.24 15.13
N HIS A 383 -2.17 28.84 14.06
CA HIS A 383 -1.69 30.12 13.52
C HIS A 383 -2.55 31.34 13.92
N GLY A 384 -3.31 31.24 15.04
CA GLY A 384 -4.04 32.37 15.62
C GLY A 384 -5.09 33.02 14.70
N GLY A 385 -5.58 32.30 13.68
CA GLY A 385 -6.56 32.81 12.72
C GLY A 385 -6.00 33.71 11.62
N ALA A 386 -4.67 33.85 11.50
CA ALA A 386 -4.04 34.59 10.39
C ALA A 386 -4.46 34.02 9.02
N TYR A 387 -4.60 32.69 8.96
CA TYR A 387 -5.14 31.94 7.84
C TYR A 387 -6.21 30.98 8.33
N GLN A 388 -7.21 30.72 7.50
CA GLN A 388 -8.34 29.83 7.77
C GLN A 388 -8.63 28.99 6.53
N ALA A 389 -8.84 27.69 6.72
CA ALA A 389 -9.41 26.84 5.68
C ALA A 389 -10.91 27.20 5.56
N HIS A 390 -11.29 27.71 4.41
CA HIS A 390 -12.66 28.09 4.07
C HIS A 390 -13.28 27.02 3.20
N HIS A 391 -14.40 26.45 3.62
CA HIS A 391 -15.21 25.62 2.73
C HIS A 391 -15.74 26.47 1.58
N ILE A 392 -15.47 26.05 0.33
CA ILE A 392 -16.02 26.75 -0.85
C ILE A 392 -17.54 26.56 -0.93
N ILE A 393 -18.07 25.47 -0.34
CA ILE A 393 -19.50 25.22 -0.18
C ILE A 393 -19.81 25.35 1.30
N GLU A 394 -20.76 26.21 1.66
CA GLU A 394 -21.22 26.41 3.04
C GLU A 394 -21.52 25.08 3.74
N GLN A 395 -21.08 24.94 4.99
CA GLN A 395 -21.24 23.68 5.75
C GLN A 395 -22.72 23.29 5.92
N SER A 396 -23.62 24.27 6.05
CA SER A 396 -25.07 24.01 6.11
C SER A 396 -25.58 23.40 4.82
N VAL A 397 -25.14 23.89 3.65
CA VAL A 397 -25.49 23.36 2.34
C VAL A 397 -24.98 21.93 2.19
N LEU A 398 -23.71 21.67 2.57
CA LEU A 398 -23.13 20.33 2.52
C LEU A 398 -23.94 19.34 3.38
N LYS A 399 -24.28 19.72 4.61
CA LYS A 399 -25.10 18.89 5.52
C LYS A 399 -26.50 18.66 4.97
N HIS A 400 -27.16 19.69 4.46
CA HIS A 400 -28.49 19.60 3.88
C HIS A 400 -28.54 18.63 2.70
N LEU A 401 -27.49 18.62 1.86
CA LEU A 401 -27.38 17.73 0.71
C LEU A 401 -26.74 16.36 1.03
N GLY A 402 -26.49 16.05 2.30
CA GLY A 402 -25.91 14.76 2.72
C GLY A 402 -24.45 14.54 2.34
N HIS A 403 -23.69 15.61 2.06
CA HIS A 403 -22.28 15.53 1.69
C HIS A 403 -21.34 15.57 2.91
N ASP A 404 -20.19 14.91 2.78
CA ASP A 404 -19.14 14.92 3.81
C ASP A 404 -18.41 16.28 3.86
N VAL A 405 -18.65 17.01 4.96
CA VAL A 405 -18.05 18.32 5.24
C VAL A 405 -16.52 18.27 5.29
N GLN A 406 -15.91 17.16 5.70
CA GLN A 406 -14.46 17.04 5.84
C GLN A 406 -13.76 16.86 4.49
N LYS A 407 -14.44 16.24 3.52
CA LYS A 407 -13.91 16.00 2.17
C LYS A 407 -14.31 17.06 1.16
N ALA A 408 -15.16 18.00 1.55
CA ALA A 408 -15.59 19.09 0.71
C ALA A 408 -14.41 19.98 0.25
N PRO A 409 -14.52 20.58 -0.94
CA PRO A 409 -13.50 21.49 -1.46
C PRO A 409 -13.38 22.73 -0.58
N SER A 410 -12.15 23.10 -0.29
CA SER A 410 -11.78 24.22 0.57
C SER A 410 -10.60 25.00 -0.01
N ILE A 411 -10.44 26.24 0.44
CA ILE A 411 -9.34 27.13 0.08
C ILE A 411 -8.82 27.83 1.33
N ILE A 412 -7.53 28.15 1.37
CA ILE A 412 -6.97 28.92 2.49
C ILE A 412 -7.16 30.41 2.24
N LEU A 413 -7.83 31.09 3.17
CA LEU A 413 -8.09 32.53 3.15
C LEU A 413 -7.51 33.21 4.38
N THR A 414 -7.15 34.48 4.25
CA THR A 414 -6.95 35.36 5.41
C THR A 414 -8.29 35.76 6.01
N ALA A 415 -8.31 36.21 7.26
CA ALA A 415 -9.53 36.67 7.92
C ALA A 415 -10.25 37.78 7.13
N SER A 416 -9.50 38.70 6.52
CA SER A 416 -10.06 39.81 5.72
C SER A 416 -10.66 39.36 4.39
N GLN A 417 -10.18 38.26 3.82
CA GLN A 417 -10.74 37.64 2.61
C GLN A 417 -11.96 36.78 2.95
N HIS A 418 -11.92 36.05 4.07
CA HIS A 418 -12.98 35.14 4.50
C HIS A 418 -14.30 35.87 4.75
N ALA A 419 -14.27 36.95 5.55
CA ALA A 419 -15.45 37.69 5.99
C ALA A 419 -16.40 38.13 4.85
N PRO A 420 -15.93 38.81 3.77
CA PRO A 420 -16.84 39.26 2.70
C PRO A 420 -17.46 38.10 1.92
N ILE A 421 -16.76 36.97 1.76
CA ILE A 421 -17.28 35.81 1.04
C ILE A 421 -18.39 35.14 1.85
N SER A 422 -18.15 34.86 3.14
CA SER A 422 -19.18 34.30 4.02
C SER A 422 -20.40 35.21 4.13
N ALA A 423 -20.21 36.54 4.18
CA ALA A 423 -21.33 37.48 4.18
C ALA A 423 -22.13 37.44 2.87
N ALA A 424 -21.46 37.32 1.73
CA ALA A 424 -22.12 37.21 0.42
C ALA A 424 -22.92 35.90 0.27
N LEU A 425 -22.37 34.78 0.75
CA LEU A 425 -23.05 33.48 0.76
C LEU A 425 -24.24 33.48 1.72
N ALA A 426 -24.05 33.90 2.98
CA ALA A 426 -25.12 33.95 3.97
C ALA A 426 -26.28 34.86 3.54
N LYS A 427 -25.99 35.96 2.83
CA LYS A 427 -27.02 36.83 2.26
C LYS A 427 -27.83 36.18 1.15
N LYS A 428 -27.23 35.24 0.40
CA LYS A 428 -27.87 34.59 -0.76
C LYS A 428 -28.51 33.27 -0.40
N ILE A 429 -27.98 32.56 0.59
CA ILE A 429 -28.44 31.27 1.06
C ILE A 429 -28.73 31.40 2.56
N PRO A 430 -29.87 32.02 2.95
CA PRO A 430 -30.29 32.05 4.34
C PRO A 430 -30.48 30.62 4.87
N LYS A 431 -30.10 30.37 6.13
CA LYS A 431 -30.16 29.03 6.72
C LYS A 431 -31.59 28.52 6.88
N ASP A 432 -32.52 29.44 7.14
CA ASP A 432 -33.95 29.22 7.28
C ASP A 432 -34.65 28.91 5.94
N GLU A 433 -34.13 29.41 4.83
CA GLU A 433 -34.67 29.09 3.50
C GLU A 433 -34.09 27.79 2.92
N LEU A 434 -32.93 27.35 3.41
CA LEU A 434 -32.16 26.24 2.84
C LEU A 434 -32.96 24.94 2.72
N GLU A 435 -33.81 24.62 3.70
CA GLU A 435 -34.62 23.39 3.72
C GLU A 435 -35.60 23.27 2.55
N HIS A 436 -35.96 24.40 1.93
CA HIS A 436 -36.88 24.46 0.80
C HIS A 436 -36.17 24.62 -0.56
N MET A 437 -34.85 24.71 -0.57
CA MET A 437 -34.09 24.96 -1.79
C MET A 437 -33.71 23.66 -2.49
N THR A 438 -33.95 23.61 -3.80
CA THR A 438 -33.41 22.54 -4.64
C THR A 438 -31.91 22.73 -4.87
N LYS A 439 -31.22 21.62 -5.12
CA LYS A 439 -29.80 21.60 -5.55
C LYS A 439 -29.51 22.54 -6.73
N LYS A 440 -30.46 22.67 -7.68
CA LYS A 440 -30.35 23.55 -8.85
C LYS A 440 -30.41 25.04 -8.46
N GLU A 441 -31.27 25.40 -7.51
CA GLU A 441 -31.37 26.78 -6.99
C GLU A 441 -30.12 27.14 -6.20
N ILE A 442 -29.63 26.25 -5.35
CA ILE A 442 -28.37 26.39 -4.61
C ILE A 442 -27.22 26.67 -5.59
N LEU A 443 -27.07 25.84 -6.64
CA LEU A 443 -26.04 26.05 -7.68
C LEU A 443 -26.17 27.40 -8.39
N SER A 444 -27.40 27.85 -8.68
CA SER A 444 -27.67 29.16 -9.28
C SER A 444 -27.19 30.32 -8.38
N LEU A 445 -27.32 30.18 -7.06
CA LEU A 445 -26.84 31.18 -6.11
C LEU A 445 -25.30 31.20 -6.04
N TYR A 446 -24.65 30.04 -6.00
CA TYR A 446 -23.19 29.96 -6.09
C TYR A 446 -22.64 30.58 -7.37
N ARG A 447 -23.28 30.38 -8.53
CA ARG A 447 -22.92 31.05 -9.79
C ARG A 447 -22.94 32.58 -9.68
N LYS A 448 -23.89 33.14 -8.92
CA LYS A 448 -23.98 34.59 -8.69
C LYS A 448 -22.88 35.09 -7.77
N VAL A 449 -22.60 34.38 -6.68
CA VAL A 449 -21.58 34.78 -5.68
C VAL A 449 -20.16 34.60 -6.25
N TYR A 450 -19.88 33.49 -6.92
CA TYR A 450 -18.56 33.15 -7.46
C TYR A 450 -18.35 33.56 -8.92
N LYS A 451 -19.11 34.53 -9.44
CA LYS A 451 -18.96 35.02 -10.82
C LYS A 451 -17.53 35.43 -11.18
N GLY A 452 -16.77 35.98 -10.24
CA GLY A 452 -15.36 36.37 -10.42
C GLY A 452 -14.33 35.27 -10.08
N MET A 453 -14.78 34.08 -9.71
CA MET A 453 -13.95 32.98 -9.20
C MET A 453 -14.28 31.67 -9.95
N PRO A 454 -13.96 31.58 -11.25
CA PRO A 454 -14.42 30.47 -12.10
C PRO A 454 -13.91 29.10 -11.63
N GLU A 455 -12.71 29.03 -11.05
CA GLU A 455 -12.16 27.78 -10.50
C GLU A 455 -12.94 27.28 -9.28
N TRP A 456 -13.43 28.19 -8.44
CA TRP A 456 -14.23 27.84 -7.26
C TRP A 456 -15.59 27.33 -7.69
N LEU A 457 -16.22 28.04 -8.63
CA LEU A 457 -17.50 27.63 -9.20
C LEU A 457 -17.40 26.26 -9.87
N ALA A 458 -16.33 25.99 -10.62
CA ALA A 458 -16.11 24.68 -11.23
C ALA A 458 -16.00 23.55 -10.18
N GLU A 459 -15.37 23.80 -9.04
CA GLU A 459 -15.32 22.81 -7.95
C GLU A 459 -16.65 22.64 -7.23
N VAL A 460 -17.43 23.71 -7.03
CA VAL A 460 -18.81 23.60 -6.51
C VAL A 460 -19.67 22.75 -7.43
N GLU A 461 -19.68 23.07 -8.73
CA GLU A 461 -20.50 22.36 -9.71
C GLU A 461 -20.09 20.90 -9.83
N ARG A 462 -18.79 20.60 -9.78
CA ARG A 462 -18.29 19.22 -9.80
C ARG A 462 -18.68 18.45 -8.54
N TYR A 463 -18.55 19.07 -7.37
CA TYR A 463 -18.75 18.39 -6.09
C TYR A 463 -20.23 18.18 -5.78
N LEU A 464 -21.06 19.16 -6.14
CA LEU A 464 -22.51 19.05 -6.10
C LEU A 464 -23.07 18.55 -7.44
N LYS A 465 -22.34 17.74 -8.22
CA LYS A 465 -22.95 16.99 -9.32
C LYS A 465 -23.26 15.62 -8.79
#